data_AF-A0AAD8TV22-F1
#
_entry.id   AF-A0AAD8TV22-F1
#
_cell.length_a   1.000
_cell.length_b   1.000
_cell.length_c   1.000
_cell.angle_alpha   90.00
_cell.angle_beta   90.00
_cell.angle_gamma   90.00
#
_symmetry.space_group_name_H-M   'P 1'
#
loop_
_entity.id
_entity.type
_entity.pdbx_description
1 polymer ?
#
loop_
_entity_poly.entity_id
_entity_poly.type
_entity_poly.pdbx_seq_one_letter_code
_entity_poly.pdbx_strand_id
1 'polypeptide(L)'
;MNPLSGRVRSDLLDPRDGIGGGGVWKPLMKEFIRLGTQFVGYRDHAKKLEENLVESNKRVDALAIKLEQSERARKKAEADAAAVEDLRKRLHDAETSLSDNIAQQSAREIEILTRLESQSRRFVRKTQQDYDLENPEGDRLLDALSLLEIHGDEAREGLADARTGLSRLFPYFFPKKEEPMPFAALAKCFKSQEDLGLKLRQEDSSSKGSTQDLKELRQQLQSMKKQALILMEQSRKSLEREKVALQQAQDAIAIKEAAVTEAAEASSRENYMLQLMNDSSLDMTGSFLDTAAEDQRVEARSNVLLRLASEHGSNFWVTPERTRQIIRFQDRVSQVRDFLDFCTRTLSLVYSTMFPRNKMPETLPALMDKFRDAPRIHGFVRAQLSAGARFAMMMIQICYPKLDMSRIVAKCLAKMSKRKRNIGKIDDVVTPVAEEMMDELLRMDAEFFMKGSYAEHSTRAANNERITIDDTLGSN
;
A
#
# COMPACT_ATOMS: atom_id res chain seq x y z
N MET A 1 -44.72 29.10 9.44
CA MET A 1 -45.24 30.19 10.28
C MET A 1 -44.57 30.17 11.64
N ASN A 2 -43.49 30.93 11.81
CA ASN A 2 -43.21 31.87 12.91
C ASN A 2 -41.70 32.21 12.88
N PRO A 3 -41.32 33.49 13.02
CA PRO A 3 -39.97 33.95 12.67
C PRO A 3 -39.11 34.13 13.92
N LEU A 4 -37.86 33.64 13.87
CA LEU A 4 -36.85 33.95 14.87
C LEU A 4 -36.08 35.20 14.45
N SER A 5 -36.54 36.33 14.97
CA SER A 5 -35.81 37.60 15.03
C SER A 5 -34.66 37.46 16.04
N GLY A 6 -33.45 37.24 15.52
CA GLY A 6 -32.19 37.23 16.28
C GLY A 6 -31.48 38.57 16.13
N ARG A 7 -31.71 39.47 17.07
CA ARG A 7 -31.04 40.78 17.22
C ARG A 7 -29.58 40.54 17.64
N VAL A 8 -28.63 40.62 16.71
CA VAL A 8 -27.20 40.56 17.03
C VAL A 8 -26.73 41.94 17.50
N ARG A 9 -26.33 41.99 18.77
CA ARG A 9 -25.61 43.11 19.39
C ARG A 9 -24.23 43.26 18.75
N SER A 10 -23.99 44.41 18.13
CA SER A 10 -22.68 44.92 17.77
C SER A 10 -22.07 45.62 18.99
N ASP A 11 -21.55 44.83 19.93
CA ASP A 11 -20.71 45.33 21.01
C ASP A 11 -19.24 45.24 20.58
N LEU A 12 -18.71 46.41 20.19
CA LEU A 12 -17.43 46.95 20.66
C LEU A 12 -16.30 45.95 20.91
N LEU A 13 -15.43 45.74 19.91
CA LEU A 13 -14.07 45.26 20.13
C LEU A 13 -13.08 46.40 19.90
N ASP A 14 -12.37 46.69 20.98
CA ASP A 14 -11.36 47.72 21.20
C ASP A 14 -10.07 47.40 20.40
N PRO A 15 -9.59 48.30 19.50
CA PRO A 15 -8.37 48.06 18.73
C PRO A 15 -7.14 48.54 19.52
N ARG A 16 -6.82 47.85 20.61
CA ARG A 16 -5.58 48.07 21.38
C ARG A 16 -4.98 46.76 21.87
N ASP A 17 -4.58 45.92 20.93
CA ASP A 17 -3.53 44.94 21.21
C ASP A 17 -2.52 44.93 20.06
N GLY A 18 -1.25 45.14 20.42
CA GLY A 18 -0.13 45.35 19.53
C GLY A 18 0.16 44.12 18.69
N ILE A 19 -0.03 44.26 17.38
CA ILE A 19 0.42 43.30 16.37
C ILE A 19 1.93 43.48 16.19
N GLY A 20 2.71 42.74 16.98
CA GLY A 20 4.12 42.49 16.73
C GLY A 20 4.29 41.64 15.47
N GLY A 21 4.36 42.29 14.30
CA GLY A 21 4.47 41.67 12.96
C GLY A 21 5.79 40.96 12.63
N GLY A 22 6.55 40.48 13.63
CA GLY A 22 7.82 39.76 13.44
C GLY A 22 7.71 38.23 13.49
N GLY A 23 6.50 37.69 13.68
CA GLY A 23 6.30 36.27 14.03
C GLY A 23 6.03 35.30 12.87
N VAL A 24 5.74 35.77 11.65
CA VAL A 24 5.18 34.90 10.59
C VAL A 24 6.25 34.13 9.80
N TRP A 25 7.46 34.66 9.67
CA TRP A 25 8.50 34.07 8.82
C TRP A 25 9.28 32.91 9.46
N LYS A 26 9.45 32.93 10.79
CA LYS A 26 10.14 31.83 11.51
C LYS A 26 9.37 30.49 11.47
N PRO A 27 8.03 30.46 11.64
CA PRO A 27 7.24 29.26 11.41
C PRO A 27 7.35 28.73 9.96
N LEU A 28 7.35 29.64 8.99
CA LEU A 28 7.33 29.29 7.56
C LEU A 28 8.64 28.63 7.10
N MET A 29 9.80 29.16 7.51
CA MET A 29 11.10 28.51 7.22
C MET A 29 11.25 27.16 7.93
N LYS A 30 10.72 27.02 9.15
CA LYS A 30 10.78 25.75 9.90
C LYS A 30 9.93 24.68 9.22
N GLU A 31 8.78 25.05 8.68
CA GLU A 31 7.96 24.17 7.85
C GLU A 31 8.63 23.84 6.51
N PHE A 32 9.31 24.79 5.87
CA PHE A 32 10.05 24.53 4.62
C PHE A 32 11.19 23.52 4.79
N ILE A 33 11.99 23.65 5.86
CA ILE A 33 13.06 22.69 6.18
C ILE A 33 12.45 21.33 6.52
N ARG A 34 11.33 21.30 7.26
CA ARG A 34 10.60 20.07 7.57
C ARG A 34 10.10 19.37 6.30
N LEU A 35 9.50 20.11 5.37
CA LEU A 35 9.07 19.63 4.05
C LEU A 35 10.24 19.12 3.21
N GLY A 36 11.37 19.82 3.20
CA GLY A 36 12.59 19.38 2.51
C GLY A 36 13.15 18.06 3.06
N THR A 37 13.19 17.89 4.38
CA THR A 37 13.60 16.61 5.01
C THR A 37 12.63 15.47 4.75
N GLN A 38 11.31 15.75 4.68
CA GLN A 38 10.32 14.76 4.27
C GLN A 38 10.52 14.31 2.82
N PHE A 39 10.89 15.22 1.91
CA PHE A 39 11.16 14.91 0.50
C PHE A 39 12.30 13.91 0.30
N VAL A 40 13.37 13.99 1.10
CA VAL A 40 14.48 13.03 1.05
C VAL A 40 13.99 11.64 1.50
N GLY A 41 13.18 11.58 2.56
CA GLY A 41 12.56 10.33 3.01
C GLY A 41 11.62 9.70 1.98
N TYR A 42 10.83 10.52 1.27
CA TYR A 42 9.95 10.05 0.20
C TYR A 42 10.71 9.48 -0.99
N ARG A 43 11.88 10.03 -1.33
CA ARG A 43 12.72 9.50 -2.41
C ARG A 43 13.21 8.10 -2.11
N ASP A 44 13.72 7.88 -0.89
CA ASP A 44 14.24 6.57 -0.48
C ASP A 44 13.09 5.56 -0.32
N HIS A 45 11.90 6.00 0.10
CA HIS A 45 10.69 5.17 0.13
C HIS A 45 10.20 4.80 -1.27
N ALA A 46 10.19 5.75 -2.21
CA ALA A 46 9.79 5.51 -3.60
C ALA A 46 10.74 4.52 -4.29
N LYS A 47 12.05 4.64 -4.08
CA LYS A 47 13.03 3.68 -4.60
C LYS A 47 12.80 2.26 -4.03
N LYS A 48 12.52 2.16 -2.73
CA LYS A 48 12.20 0.88 -2.09
C LYS A 48 10.89 0.27 -2.62
N LEU A 49 9.88 1.10 -2.89
CA LEU A 49 8.63 0.69 -3.53
C LEU A 49 8.88 0.16 -4.95
N GLU A 50 9.74 0.81 -5.72
CA GLU A 50 10.11 0.39 -7.08
C GLU A 50 10.83 -0.97 -7.06
N GLU A 51 11.79 -1.15 -6.16
CA GLU A 51 12.48 -2.45 -5.95
C GLU A 51 11.48 -3.55 -5.55
N ASN A 52 10.56 -3.26 -4.63
CA ASN A 52 9.50 -4.20 -4.23
C ASN A 52 8.56 -4.55 -5.39
N LEU A 53 8.23 -3.59 -6.25
CA LEU A 53 7.35 -3.79 -7.41
C LEU A 53 8.01 -4.65 -8.48
N VAL A 54 9.31 -4.44 -8.75
CA VAL A 54 10.10 -5.30 -9.63
C VAL A 54 10.15 -6.73 -9.09
N GLU A 55 10.37 -6.92 -7.80
CA GLU A 55 10.40 -8.26 -7.20
C GLU A 55 9.01 -8.92 -7.19
N SER A 56 7.94 -8.16 -6.93
CA SER A 56 6.57 -8.64 -7.03
C SER A 56 6.23 -9.12 -8.45
N ASN A 57 6.60 -8.34 -9.48
CA ASN A 57 6.41 -8.76 -10.87
C ASN A 57 7.15 -10.05 -11.21
N LYS A 58 8.40 -10.21 -10.74
CA LYS A 58 9.14 -11.48 -10.90
C LYS A 58 8.42 -12.67 -10.24
N ARG A 59 7.78 -12.46 -9.09
CA ARG A 59 6.98 -13.49 -8.42
C ARG A 59 5.71 -13.83 -9.20
N VAL A 60 5.03 -12.82 -9.77
CA VAL A 60 3.86 -13.02 -10.64
C VAL A 60 4.23 -13.84 -11.88
N ASP A 61 5.34 -13.52 -12.55
CA ASP A 61 5.82 -14.28 -13.71
C ASP A 61 6.14 -15.73 -13.35
N ALA A 62 6.80 -15.94 -12.20
CA ALA A 62 7.08 -17.28 -11.69
C ALA A 62 5.81 -18.07 -11.35
N LEU A 63 4.77 -17.41 -10.82
CA LEU A 63 3.47 -18.03 -10.56
C LEU A 63 2.72 -18.35 -11.86
N ALA A 64 2.80 -17.50 -12.87
CA ALA A 64 2.21 -17.74 -14.19
C ALA A 64 2.79 -19.01 -14.83
N ILE A 65 4.12 -19.18 -14.78
CA ILE A 65 4.79 -20.40 -15.27
C ILE A 65 4.32 -21.64 -14.49
N LYS A 66 4.20 -21.55 -13.15
CA LYS A 66 3.71 -22.67 -12.33
C LYS A 66 2.26 -23.02 -12.61
N LEU A 67 1.41 -22.02 -12.86
CA LEU A 67 0.01 -22.21 -13.22
C LEU A 67 -0.10 -22.94 -14.57
N GLU A 68 0.66 -22.50 -15.57
CA GLU A 68 0.70 -23.16 -16.88
C GLU A 68 1.16 -24.63 -16.78
N GLN A 69 2.17 -24.92 -15.95
CA GLN A 69 2.61 -26.28 -15.67
C GLN A 69 1.52 -27.12 -14.97
N SER A 70 0.79 -26.53 -14.01
CA SER A 70 -0.33 -27.19 -13.32
C SER A 70 -1.49 -27.49 -14.27
N GLU A 71 -1.84 -26.56 -15.17
CA GLU A 71 -2.90 -26.79 -16.17
C GLU A 71 -2.53 -27.92 -17.15
N ARG A 72 -1.26 -27.98 -17.59
CA ARG A 72 -0.77 -29.09 -18.43
C ARG A 72 -0.88 -30.43 -17.69
N ALA A 73 -0.53 -30.46 -16.40
CA ALA A 73 -0.68 -31.65 -15.57
C ALA A 73 -2.15 -32.06 -15.39
N ARG A 74 -3.05 -31.09 -15.20
CA ARG A 74 -4.50 -31.34 -15.10
C ARG A 74 -5.08 -31.92 -16.39
N LYS A 75 -4.76 -31.33 -17.55
CA LYS A 75 -5.19 -31.84 -18.86
C LYS A 75 -4.71 -33.28 -19.10
N LYS A 76 -3.48 -33.60 -18.66
CA LYS A 76 -2.97 -34.97 -18.71
C LYS A 76 -3.76 -35.91 -17.80
N ALA A 77 -4.01 -35.52 -16.55
CA ALA A 77 -4.79 -36.33 -15.60
C ALA A 77 -6.24 -36.54 -16.07
N GLU A 78 -6.85 -35.55 -16.74
CA GLU A 78 -8.18 -35.65 -17.33
C GLU A 78 -8.20 -36.63 -18.51
N ALA A 79 -7.18 -36.60 -19.37
CA ALA A 79 -7.01 -37.58 -20.45
C ALA A 79 -6.81 -39.01 -19.90
N ASP A 80 -5.98 -39.16 -18.85
CA ASP A 80 -5.76 -40.44 -18.18
C ASP A 80 -7.07 -40.96 -17.53
N ALA A 81 -7.86 -40.07 -16.92
CA ALA A 81 -9.16 -40.42 -16.34
C ALA A 81 -10.17 -40.87 -17.41
N ALA A 82 -10.22 -40.20 -18.57
CA ALA A 82 -11.05 -40.62 -19.69
C ALA A 82 -10.65 -42.00 -20.22
N ALA A 83 -9.35 -42.31 -20.27
CA ALA A 83 -8.87 -43.64 -20.65
C ALA A 83 -9.26 -44.73 -19.64
N VAL A 84 -9.25 -44.42 -18.33
CA VAL A 84 -9.72 -45.34 -17.29
C VAL A 84 -11.21 -45.62 -17.41
N GLU A 85 -12.02 -44.62 -17.76
CA GLU A 85 -13.46 -44.79 -17.93
C GLU A 85 -13.79 -45.65 -19.17
N ASP A 86 -13.03 -45.51 -20.27
CA ASP A 86 -13.13 -46.42 -21.42
C ASP A 86 -12.77 -47.86 -21.03
N LEU A 87 -11.71 -48.06 -20.24
CA LEU A 87 -11.35 -49.39 -19.72
C LEU A 87 -12.44 -49.98 -18.82
N ARG A 88 -13.08 -49.18 -17.96
CA ARG A 88 -14.22 -49.63 -17.13
C ARG A 88 -15.40 -50.07 -17.97
N LYS A 89 -15.72 -49.32 -19.03
CA LYS A 89 -16.79 -49.69 -19.96
C LYS A 89 -16.49 -51.03 -20.64
N ARG A 90 -15.27 -51.23 -21.15
CA ARG A 90 -14.85 -52.50 -21.75
C ARG A 90 -14.89 -53.66 -20.75
N LEU A 91 -14.51 -53.42 -19.49
CA LEU A 91 -14.60 -54.42 -18.43
C LEU A 91 -16.06 -54.81 -18.17
N HIS A 92 -16.95 -53.84 -18.09
CA HIS A 92 -18.38 -54.07 -17.87
C HIS A 92 -19.04 -54.83 -19.05
N ASP A 93 -18.67 -54.50 -20.28
CA ASP A 93 -19.12 -55.20 -21.48
C ASP A 93 -18.62 -56.67 -21.47
N ALA A 94 -17.36 -56.89 -21.06
CA ALA A 94 -16.79 -58.23 -20.90
C ALA A 94 -17.46 -59.04 -19.77
N GLU A 95 -17.77 -58.42 -18.64
CA GLU A 95 -18.51 -59.04 -17.53
C GLU A 95 -19.91 -59.46 -17.96
N THR A 96 -20.62 -58.58 -18.68
CA THR A 96 -21.95 -58.88 -19.24
C THR A 96 -21.88 -60.05 -20.21
N SER A 97 -20.91 -60.04 -21.14
CA SER A 97 -20.71 -61.15 -22.08
C SER A 97 -20.37 -62.47 -21.39
N LEU A 98 -19.58 -62.44 -20.32
CA LEU A 98 -19.28 -63.64 -19.53
C LEU A 98 -20.54 -64.17 -18.83
N SER A 99 -21.35 -63.28 -18.25
CA SER A 99 -22.61 -63.64 -17.61
C SER A 99 -23.59 -64.30 -18.61
N ASP A 100 -23.68 -63.76 -19.83
CA ASP A 100 -24.49 -64.35 -20.90
C ASP A 100 -23.99 -65.74 -21.30
N ASN A 101 -22.67 -65.92 -21.41
CA ASN A 101 -22.08 -67.23 -21.70
C ASN A 101 -22.36 -68.25 -20.58
N ILE A 102 -22.29 -67.84 -19.31
CA ILE A 102 -22.65 -68.69 -18.17
C ILE A 102 -24.14 -69.06 -18.23
N ALA A 103 -25.02 -68.11 -18.55
CA ALA A 103 -26.45 -68.38 -18.71
C ALA A 103 -26.74 -69.34 -19.88
N GLN A 104 -26.02 -69.20 -21.00
CA GLN A 104 -26.11 -70.15 -22.12
C GLN A 104 -25.59 -71.54 -21.74
N GLN A 105 -24.48 -71.62 -21.01
CA GLN A 105 -23.93 -72.89 -20.54
C GLN A 105 -24.87 -73.58 -19.57
N SER A 106 -25.44 -72.86 -18.60
CA SER A 106 -26.41 -73.42 -17.66
C SER A 106 -27.68 -73.89 -18.36
N ALA A 107 -28.16 -73.17 -19.37
CA ALA A 107 -29.27 -73.63 -20.21
C ALA A 107 -28.95 -74.94 -20.95
N ARG A 108 -27.74 -75.07 -21.51
CA ARG A 108 -27.28 -76.33 -22.14
C ARG A 108 -27.17 -77.47 -21.14
N GLU A 109 -26.65 -77.20 -19.94
CA GLU A 109 -26.55 -78.20 -18.87
C GLU A 109 -27.93 -78.67 -18.40
N ILE A 110 -28.90 -77.76 -18.25
CA ILE A 110 -30.30 -78.11 -17.94
C ILE A 110 -30.92 -78.95 -19.07
N GLU A 111 -30.65 -78.64 -20.34
CA GLU A 111 -31.11 -79.44 -21.47
C GLU A 111 -30.51 -80.86 -21.45
N ILE A 112 -29.22 -80.99 -21.14
CA ILE A 112 -28.56 -82.29 -20.99
C ILE A 112 -29.15 -83.07 -19.81
N LEU A 113 -29.36 -82.42 -18.66
CA LEU A 113 -29.97 -83.03 -17.47
C LEU A 113 -31.40 -83.50 -17.76
N THR A 114 -32.23 -82.69 -18.41
CA THR A 114 -33.60 -83.10 -18.78
C THR A 114 -33.60 -84.26 -19.78
N ARG A 115 -32.64 -84.29 -20.71
CA ARG A 115 -32.46 -85.43 -21.63
C ARG A 115 -32.03 -86.68 -20.89
N LEU A 116 -31.06 -86.59 -19.96
CA LEU A 116 -30.62 -87.70 -19.11
C LEU A 116 -31.73 -88.20 -18.19
N GLU A 117 -32.51 -87.30 -17.58
CA GLU A 117 -33.69 -87.65 -16.81
C GLU A 117 -34.72 -88.37 -17.68
N SER A 118 -34.96 -87.92 -18.91
CA SER A 118 -35.90 -88.60 -19.81
C SER A 118 -35.42 -90.00 -20.19
N GLN A 119 -34.11 -90.19 -20.37
CA GLN A 119 -33.49 -91.50 -20.59
C GLN A 119 -33.56 -92.37 -19.34
N SER A 120 -33.27 -91.81 -18.16
CA SER A 120 -33.40 -92.47 -16.86
C SER A 120 -34.85 -92.90 -16.61
N ARG A 121 -35.86 -92.05 -16.86
CA ARG A 121 -37.28 -92.42 -16.76
C ARG A 121 -37.67 -93.55 -17.72
N ARG A 122 -37.09 -93.61 -18.93
CA ARG A 122 -37.27 -94.76 -19.84
C ARG A 122 -36.63 -96.03 -19.29
N PHE A 123 -35.46 -95.90 -18.67
CA PHE A 123 -34.75 -97.00 -18.02
C PHE A 123 -35.51 -97.51 -16.79
N VAL A 124 -35.99 -96.59 -15.95
CA VAL A 124 -36.82 -96.83 -14.78
C VAL A 124 -38.15 -97.45 -15.17
N ARG A 125 -38.84 -96.97 -16.22
CA ARG A 125 -40.05 -97.66 -16.74
C ARG A 125 -39.77 -99.08 -17.24
N LYS A 126 -38.56 -99.36 -17.69
CA LYS A 126 -38.14 -100.71 -18.10
C LYS A 126 -37.81 -101.61 -16.90
N THR A 127 -37.42 -101.05 -15.75
CA THR A 127 -37.15 -101.78 -14.50
C THR A 127 -38.34 -101.77 -13.52
N GLN A 128 -39.30 -100.88 -13.69
CA GLN A 128 -40.49 -100.72 -12.84
C GLN A 128 -41.73 -101.41 -13.43
N GLN A 129 -41.50 -102.32 -14.38
CA GLN A 129 -42.49 -103.31 -14.79
C GLN A 129 -42.47 -104.56 -13.89
N ASP A 130 -41.55 -104.64 -12.92
CA ASP A 130 -41.38 -105.80 -12.03
C ASP A 130 -41.66 -105.54 -10.53
N TYR A 131 -42.06 -104.32 -10.12
CA TYR A 131 -42.44 -104.07 -8.73
C TYR A 131 -43.59 -103.05 -8.62
N ASP A 132 -44.82 -103.57 -8.56
CA ASP A 132 -45.96 -102.88 -7.97
C ASP A 132 -45.74 -102.84 -6.44
N LEU A 133 -45.35 -101.68 -5.93
CA LEU A 133 -45.43 -101.36 -4.51
C LEU A 133 -46.57 -100.35 -4.35
N GLU A 134 -47.68 -100.87 -3.84
CA GLU A 134 -48.85 -100.14 -3.40
C GLU A 134 -48.48 -99.01 -2.43
N ASN A 135 -49.21 -97.90 -2.57
CA ASN A 135 -49.21 -96.75 -1.67
C ASN A 135 -49.27 -97.15 -0.19
N PRO A 136 -48.45 -96.52 0.66
CA PRO A 136 -48.88 -96.18 2.01
C PRO A 136 -49.15 -94.68 2.09
N GLU A 137 -50.41 -94.35 2.33
CA GLU A 137 -50.85 -93.12 2.99
C GLU A 137 -49.95 -92.83 4.20
N GLY A 138 -49.30 -91.66 4.23
CA GLY A 138 -48.42 -91.30 5.34
C GLY A 138 -47.37 -90.26 4.95
N ASP A 139 -47.83 -89.09 4.54
CA ASP A 139 -46.99 -87.98 4.10
C ASP A 139 -46.28 -87.31 5.30
N ARG A 140 -45.21 -87.98 5.79
CA ARG A 140 -44.35 -87.50 6.90
C ARG A 140 -43.64 -86.17 6.62
N LEU A 141 -43.71 -85.67 5.39
CA LEU A 141 -43.14 -84.37 5.02
C LEU A 141 -44.01 -83.19 5.47
N LEU A 142 -45.33 -83.38 5.57
CA LEU A 142 -46.23 -82.36 6.15
C LEU A 142 -46.08 -82.27 7.67
N ASP A 143 -45.91 -83.39 8.38
CA ASP A 143 -45.67 -83.39 9.83
C ASP A 143 -44.34 -82.72 10.21
N ALA A 144 -43.30 -82.86 9.37
CA ALA A 144 -42.01 -82.23 9.61
C ALA A 144 -42.03 -80.70 9.44
N LEU A 145 -42.88 -80.19 8.54
CA LEU A 145 -43.06 -78.74 8.35
C LEU A 145 -43.90 -78.13 9.47
N SER A 146 -44.92 -78.84 9.98
CA SER A 146 -45.69 -78.40 11.15
C SER A 146 -44.86 -78.41 12.46
N LEU A 147 -43.92 -79.35 12.63
CA LEU A 147 -42.99 -79.33 13.77
C LEU A 147 -41.99 -78.15 13.73
N LEU A 148 -41.59 -77.74 12.52
CA LEU A 148 -40.69 -76.58 12.32
C LEU A 148 -41.38 -75.24 12.58
N GLU A 149 -42.68 -75.16 12.34
CA GLU A 149 -43.48 -73.96 12.60
C GLU A 149 -43.77 -73.79 14.10
N ILE A 150 -44.04 -74.89 14.82
CA ILE A 150 -44.30 -74.87 16.27
C ILE A 150 -43.03 -74.60 17.09
N HIS A 151 -41.89 -75.21 16.75
CA HIS A 151 -40.62 -74.98 17.47
C HIS A 151 -39.82 -73.78 16.94
N GLY A 152 -40.27 -73.15 15.85
CA GLY A 152 -39.63 -71.96 15.27
C GLY A 152 -39.80 -70.71 16.13
N ASP A 153 -40.85 -70.64 16.96
CA ASP A 153 -41.07 -69.54 17.92
C ASP A 153 -40.21 -69.71 19.18
N GLU A 154 -40.12 -70.92 19.74
CA GLU A 154 -39.21 -71.23 20.87
C GLU A 154 -37.74 -71.03 20.48
N ALA A 155 -37.35 -71.38 19.26
CA ALA A 155 -36.00 -71.13 18.75
C ALA A 155 -35.71 -69.62 18.58
N ARG A 156 -36.71 -68.81 18.20
CA ARG A 156 -36.57 -67.35 18.08
C ARG A 156 -36.46 -66.67 19.43
N GLU A 157 -37.22 -67.13 20.43
CA GLU A 157 -37.13 -66.64 21.81
C GLU A 157 -35.78 -67.02 22.45
N GLY A 158 -35.33 -68.27 22.29
CA GLY A 158 -34.00 -68.70 22.74
C GLY A 158 -32.84 -67.94 22.08
N LEU A 159 -32.97 -67.57 20.80
CA LEU A 159 -32.00 -66.72 20.10
C LEU A 159 -31.99 -65.27 20.62
N ALA A 160 -33.14 -64.73 21.03
CA ALA A 160 -33.24 -63.40 21.62
C ALA A 160 -32.64 -63.36 23.04
N ASP A 161 -32.86 -64.40 23.83
CA ASP A 161 -32.26 -64.54 25.16
C ASP A 161 -30.75 -64.75 25.10
N ALA A 162 -30.27 -65.59 24.18
CA ALA A 162 -28.84 -65.79 23.93
C ALA A 162 -28.15 -64.49 23.48
N ARG A 163 -28.82 -63.68 22.65
CA ARG A 163 -28.32 -62.35 22.26
C ARG A 163 -28.19 -61.45 23.48
N THR A 164 -29.23 -61.37 24.31
CA THR A 164 -29.24 -60.53 25.52
C THR A 164 -28.15 -60.94 26.51
N GLY A 165 -27.91 -62.24 26.68
CA GLY A 165 -26.82 -62.77 27.49
C GLY A 165 -25.42 -62.41 26.95
N LEU A 166 -25.19 -62.59 25.65
CA LEU A 166 -23.91 -62.27 25.01
C LEU A 166 -23.63 -60.76 24.97
N SER A 167 -24.65 -59.93 24.75
CA SER A 167 -24.55 -58.47 24.82
C SER A 167 -24.12 -57.98 26.20
N ARG A 168 -24.64 -58.59 27.28
CA ARG A 168 -24.22 -58.26 28.66
C ARG A 168 -22.77 -58.66 28.96
N LEU A 169 -22.27 -59.73 28.35
CA LEU A 169 -20.88 -60.19 28.53
C LEU A 169 -19.88 -59.45 27.63
N PHE A 170 -20.34 -58.84 26.52
CA PHE A 170 -19.47 -58.22 25.51
C PHE A 170 -18.53 -57.13 26.07
N PRO A 171 -18.96 -56.18 26.93
CA PRO A 171 -18.08 -55.15 27.48
C PRO A 171 -16.96 -55.71 28.37
N TYR A 172 -17.17 -56.87 29.01
CA TYR A 172 -16.18 -57.51 29.88
C TYR A 172 -15.04 -58.14 29.09
N PHE A 173 -15.32 -58.72 27.92
CA PHE A 173 -14.29 -59.33 27.06
C PHE A 173 -13.69 -58.33 26.06
N PHE A 174 -14.41 -57.27 25.70
CA PHE A 174 -13.98 -56.30 24.69
C PHE A 174 -14.26 -54.83 25.09
N PRO A 175 -13.60 -54.29 26.14
CA PRO A 175 -13.93 -53.00 26.76
C PRO A 175 -13.69 -51.73 25.91
N LYS A 176 -13.20 -51.86 24.67
CA LYS A 176 -12.87 -50.73 23.78
C LYS A 176 -13.49 -50.86 22.37
N LYS A 177 -14.47 -51.74 22.18
CA LYS A 177 -15.15 -51.93 20.88
C LYS A 177 -16.64 -51.65 21.01
N GLU A 178 -17.22 -51.00 20.01
CA GLU A 178 -18.67 -50.82 19.90
C GLU A 178 -19.34 -52.17 19.63
N GLU A 179 -20.48 -52.39 20.28
CA GLU A 179 -21.23 -53.64 20.18
C GLU A 179 -21.85 -53.81 18.78
N PRO A 180 -21.60 -54.92 18.07
CA PRO A 180 -22.18 -55.14 16.76
C PRO A 180 -23.69 -55.46 16.84
N MET A 181 -24.50 -54.70 16.10
CA MET A 181 -25.98 -54.80 16.08
C MET A 181 -26.54 -56.20 15.69
N PRO A 182 -26.04 -56.94 14.68
CA PRO A 182 -26.61 -58.24 14.31
C PRO A 182 -26.09 -59.39 15.19
N PHE A 183 -26.97 -60.30 15.64
CA PHE A 183 -26.59 -61.49 16.44
C PHE A 183 -25.50 -62.34 15.78
N ALA A 184 -25.54 -62.52 14.45
CA ALA A 184 -24.53 -63.27 13.71
C ALA A 184 -23.12 -62.64 13.77
N ALA A 185 -23.04 -61.31 13.91
CA ALA A 185 -21.78 -60.59 14.09
C ALA A 185 -21.31 -60.67 15.55
N LEU A 186 -22.23 -60.54 16.51
CA LEU A 186 -21.97 -60.71 17.94
C LEU A 186 -21.44 -62.12 18.25
N ALA A 187 -22.10 -63.16 17.75
CA ALA A 187 -21.69 -64.56 17.92
C ALA A 187 -20.34 -64.87 17.24
N LYS A 188 -19.99 -64.17 16.17
CA LYS A 188 -18.67 -64.29 15.52
C LYS A 188 -17.54 -63.75 16.38
N CYS A 189 -17.79 -62.75 17.23
CA CYS A 189 -16.78 -62.22 18.15
C CYS A 189 -16.41 -63.20 19.27
N PHE A 190 -17.32 -64.13 19.61
CA PHE A 190 -17.10 -65.15 20.64
C PHE A 190 -16.63 -66.51 20.08
N LYS A 191 -16.64 -66.70 18.76
CA LYS A 191 -16.00 -67.86 18.13
C LYS A 191 -14.50 -67.63 18.07
N SER A 192 -13.77 -68.17 19.06
CA SER A 192 -12.31 -68.13 19.09
C SER A 192 -11.74 -68.72 17.79
N GLN A 193 -10.88 -67.94 17.17
CA GLN A 193 -10.07 -68.31 16.02
C GLN A 193 -8.92 -69.19 16.50
N GLU A 194 -9.23 -70.37 17.02
CA GLU A 194 -8.30 -71.48 17.26
C GLU A 194 -9.13 -72.68 17.75
N ASP A 195 -9.65 -73.46 16.81
CA ASP A 195 -10.11 -74.81 17.09
C ASP A 195 -9.44 -75.77 16.09
N LEU A 196 -8.51 -76.55 16.64
CA LEU A 196 -7.65 -77.52 15.97
C LEU A 196 -8.41 -78.77 15.48
N GLY A 197 -9.74 -78.79 15.54
CA GLY A 197 -10.60 -79.96 15.26
C GLY A 197 -11.05 -80.18 13.82
N LEU A 198 -10.71 -79.31 12.85
CA LEU A 198 -11.10 -79.48 11.43
C LEU A 198 -9.94 -79.95 10.53
N LYS A 199 -8.93 -80.63 11.10
CA LYS A 199 -7.86 -81.28 10.36
C LYS A 199 -8.17 -82.73 9.91
N LEU A 200 -9.41 -83.20 10.03
CA LEU A 200 -9.73 -84.63 9.85
C LEU A 200 -10.97 -84.96 9.00
N ARG A 201 -11.44 -84.04 8.14
CA ARG A 201 -12.38 -84.37 7.05
C ARG A 201 -12.15 -83.49 5.82
N GLN A 202 -11.08 -83.78 5.10
CA GLN A 202 -10.93 -83.42 3.70
C GLN A 202 -10.00 -84.44 3.05
N GLU A 203 -10.48 -85.69 2.99
CA GLU A 203 -10.04 -86.61 1.96
C GLU A 203 -10.94 -86.37 0.73
N ASP A 204 -10.25 -86.19 -0.39
CA ASP A 204 -10.69 -86.46 -1.76
C ASP A 204 -11.91 -85.70 -2.32
N SER A 205 -11.62 -84.52 -2.86
CA SER A 205 -12.21 -84.12 -4.15
C SER A 205 -11.26 -83.22 -4.92
N SER A 206 -10.56 -83.86 -5.85
CA SER A 206 -9.76 -83.25 -6.90
C SER A 206 -10.64 -82.41 -7.82
N SER A 207 -10.64 -81.09 -7.61
CA SER A 207 -10.97 -80.07 -8.61
C SER A 207 -10.06 -78.85 -8.39
N LYS A 208 -8.77 -79.02 -8.72
CA LYS A 208 -7.69 -78.03 -8.50
C LYS A 208 -7.64 -76.90 -9.55
N GLY A 209 -8.69 -76.69 -10.33
CA GLY A 209 -8.72 -75.69 -11.40
C GLY A 209 -9.22 -74.30 -10.98
N SER A 210 -10.34 -74.20 -10.24
CA SER A 210 -11.07 -72.92 -10.16
C SER A 210 -10.84 -72.07 -8.90
N THR A 211 -10.18 -72.60 -7.87
CA THR A 211 -9.97 -71.86 -6.60
C THR A 211 -8.71 -70.99 -6.58
N GLN A 212 -7.77 -71.25 -7.48
CA GLN A 212 -6.56 -70.44 -7.63
C GLN A 212 -6.86 -69.13 -8.36
N ASP A 213 -7.63 -69.20 -9.46
CA ASP A 213 -8.09 -68.04 -10.22
C ASP A 213 -8.88 -67.06 -9.34
N LEU A 214 -9.72 -67.58 -8.44
CA LEU A 214 -10.52 -66.75 -7.52
C LEU A 214 -9.65 -66.01 -6.48
N LYS A 215 -8.53 -66.62 -6.05
CA LYS A 215 -7.57 -65.95 -5.15
C LYS A 215 -6.75 -64.89 -5.89
N GLU A 216 -6.33 -65.19 -7.11
CA GLU A 216 -5.62 -64.22 -7.96
C GLU A 216 -6.51 -63.02 -8.30
N LEU A 217 -7.77 -63.25 -8.65
CA LEU A 217 -8.75 -62.19 -8.91
C LEU A 217 -8.97 -61.31 -7.68
N ARG A 218 -9.07 -61.91 -6.48
CA ARG A 218 -9.22 -61.16 -5.22
C ARG A 218 -7.98 -60.31 -4.91
N GLN A 219 -6.79 -60.85 -5.19
CA GLN A 219 -5.54 -60.12 -5.00
C GLN A 219 -5.39 -58.98 -6.01
N GLN A 220 -5.78 -59.20 -7.27
CA GLN A 220 -5.86 -58.13 -8.28
C GLN A 220 -6.85 -57.04 -7.87
N LEU A 221 -8.05 -57.40 -7.40
CA LEU A 221 -9.06 -56.44 -6.94
C LEU A 221 -8.55 -55.59 -5.76
N GLN A 222 -7.84 -56.21 -4.81
CA GLN A 222 -7.22 -55.48 -3.69
C GLN A 222 -6.08 -54.58 -4.15
N SER A 223 -5.25 -55.03 -5.10
CA SER A 223 -4.18 -54.23 -5.69
C SER A 223 -4.76 -53.00 -6.40
N MET A 224 -5.78 -53.19 -7.22
CA MET A 224 -6.48 -52.13 -7.95
C MET A 224 -7.15 -51.14 -7.00
N LYS A 225 -7.78 -51.62 -5.91
CA LYS A 225 -8.34 -50.76 -4.86
C LYS A 225 -7.27 -49.89 -4.19
N LYS A 226 -6.09 -50.44 -3.91
CA LYS A 226 -4.97 -49.67 -3.35
C LYS A 226 -4.47 -48.61 -4.34
N GLN A 227 -4.32 -48.97 -5.62
CA GLN A 227 -3.92 -48.02 -6.67
C GLN A 227 -4.94 -46.88 -6.83
N ALA A 228 -6.24 -47.19 -6.85
CA ALA A 228 -7.31 -46.19 -6.92
C ALA A 228 -7.26 -45.22 -5.72
N LEU A 229 -7.01 -45.72 -4.51
CA LEU A 229 -6.92 -44.89 -3.31
C LEU A 229 -5.68 -43.97 -3.33
N ILE A 230 -4.56 -44.45 -3.86
CA ILE A 230 -3.35 -43.63 -4.08
C ILE A 230 -3.63 -42.52 -5.09
N LEU A 231 -4.30 -42.83 -6.21
CA LEU A 231 -4.67 -41.83 -7.23
C LEU A 231 -5.63 -40.78 -6.66
N MET A 232 -6.63 -41.18 -5.88
CA MET A 232 -7.55 -40.24 -5.22
C MET A 232 -6.82 -39.32 -4.23
N GLU A 233 -5.90 -39.86 -3.42
CA GLU A 233 -5.12 -39.05 -2.48
C GLU A 233 -4.14 -38.10 -3.20
N GLN A 234 -3.55 -38.53 -4.32
CA GLN A 234 -2.76 -37.64 -5.18
C GLN A 234 -3.61 -36.53 -5.80
N SER A 235 -4.80 -36.86 -6.30
CA SER A 235 -5.75 -35.87 -6.83
C SER A 235 -6.16 -34.85 -5.76
N ARG A 236 -6.47 -35.31 -4.54
CA ARG A 236 -6.77 -34.44 -3.39
C ARG A 236 -5.61 -33.50 -3.07
N LYS A 237 -4.38 -34.01 -3.03
CA LYS A 237 -3.18 -33.19 -2.81
C LYS A 237 -2.94 -32.20 -3.96
N SER A 238 -3.24 -32.58 -5.20
CA SER A 238 -3.14 -31.69 -6.35
C SER A 238 -4.15 -30.54 -6.25
N LEU A 239 -5.40 -30.85 -5.90
CA LEU A 239 -6.45 -29.86 -5.72
C LEU A 239 -6.11 -28.86 -4.60
N GLU A 240 -5.56 -29.33 -3.48
CA GLU A 240 -5.14 -28.43 -2.39
C GLU A 240 -3.97 -27.53 -2.81
N ARG A 241 -3.03 -28.04 -3.63
CA ARG A 241 -1.95 -27.19 -4.19
C ARG A 241 -2.49 -26.13 -5.14
N GLU A 242 -3.47 -26.47 -5.96
CA GLU A 242 -4.14 -25.53 -6.88
C GLU A 242 -4.86 -24.42 -6.10
N LYS A 243 -5.60 -24.77 -5.04
CA LYS A 243 -6.24 -23.77 -4.16
C LYS A 243 -5.22 -22.83 -3.52
N VAL A 244 -4.09 -23.36 -3.02
CA VAL A 244 -3.03 -22.52 -2.44
C VAL A 244 -2.39 -21.61 -3.48
N ALA A 245 -2.14 -22.11 -4.70
CA ALA A 245 -1.57 -21.30 -5.78
C ALA A 245 -2.54 -20.19 -6.23
N LEU A 246 -3.84 -20.49 -6.29
CA LEU A 246 -4.89 -19.51 -6.62
C LEU A 246 -4.98 -18.43 -5.54
N GLN A 247 -4.94 -18.80 -4.26
CA GLN A 247 -4.91 -17.83 -3.15
C GLN A 247 -3.68 -16.93 -3.23
N GLN A 248 -2.49 -17.49 -3.47
CA GLN A 248 -1.26 -16.71 -3.63
C GLN A 248 -1.31 -15.73 -4.81
N ALA A 249 -1.93 -16.14 -5.93
CA ALA A 249 -2.12 -15.25 -7.07
C ALA A 249 -3.10 -14.10 -6.74
N GLN A 250 -4.19 -14.38 -6.03
CA GLN A 250 -5.12 -13.36 -5.56
C GLN A 250 -4.46 -12.37 -4.59
N ASP A 251 -3.69 -12.87 -3.63
CA ASP A 251 -2.95 -12.02 -2.68
C ASP A 251 -1.91 -11.14 -3.41
N ALA A 252 -1.23 -11.68 -4.42
CA ALA A 252 -0.28 -10.91 -5.24
C ALA A 252 -0.96 -9.82 -6.07
N ILE A 253 -2.16 -10.08 -6.60
CA ILE A 253 -2.97 -9.07 -7.30
C ILE A 253 -3.38 -7.96 -6.32
N ALA A 254 -3.88 -8.32 -5.14
CA ALA A 254 -4.27 -7.34 -4.12
C ALA A 254 -3.09 -6.45 -3.68
N ILE A 255 -1.89 -7.03 -3.50
CA ILE A 255 -0.67 -6.26 -3.19
C ILE A 255 -0.30 -5.32 -4.34
N LYS A 256 -0.41 -5.77 -5.60
CA LYS A 256 -0.13 -4.95 -6.77
C LYS A 256 -1.12 -3.78 -6.88
N GLU A 257 -2.41 -4.04 -6.68
CA GLU A 257 -3.44 -3.00 -6.69
C GLU A 257 -3.20 -1.96 -5.61
N ALA A 258 -2.87 -2.39 -4.38
CA ALA A 258 -2.49 -1.49 -3.29
C ALA A 258 -1.26 -0.62 -3.63
N ALA A 259 -0.22 -1.21 -4.22
CA ALA A 259 0.97 -0.47 -4.66
C ALA A 259 0.66 0.54 -5.77
N VAL A 260 -0.24 0.20 -6.71
CA VAL A 260 -0.70 1.11 -7.76
C VAL A 260 -1.50 2.28 -7.17
N THR A 261 -2.38 2.02 -6.19
CA THR A 261 -3.11 3.10 -5.51
C THR A 261 -2.17 4.02 -4.73
N GLU A 262 -1.19 3.47 -4.01
CA GLU A 262 -0.19 4.27 -3.28
C GLU A 262 0.67 5.12 -4.24
N ALA A 263 1.08 4.54 -5.38
CA ALA A 263 1.81 5.28 -6.41
C ALA A 263 0.98 6.42 -7.02
N ALA A 264 -0.31 6.20 -7.25
CA ALA A 264 -1.23 7.24 -7.74
C ALA A 264 -1.42 8.37 -6.71
N GLU A 265 -1.58 8.04 -5.43
CA GLU A 265 -1.66 9.02 -4.35
C GLU A 265 -0.34 9.81 -4.17
N ALA A 266 0.81 9.14 -4.29
CA ALA A 266 2.12 9.81 -4.28
C ALA A 266 2.26 10.79 -5.45
N SER A 267 1.84 10.40 -6.65
CA SER A 267 1.81 11.27 -7.84
C SER A 267 0.87 12.48 -7.65
N SER A 268 -0.31 12.27 -7.07
CA SER A 268 -1.25 13.35 -6.74
C SER A 268 -0.66 14.37 -5.75
N ARG A 269 -0.03 13.89 -4.67
CA ARG A 269 0.67 14.75 -3.69
C ARG A 269 1.80 15.55 -4.33
N GLU A 270 2.56 14.92 -5.23
CA GLU A 270 3.64 15.59 -5.94
C GLU A 270 3.12 16.71 -6.85
N ASN A 271 2.06 16.44 -7.64
CA ASN A 271 1.44 17.45 -8.50
C ASN A 271 0.89 18.63 -7.71
N TYR A 272 0.27 18.36 -6.54
CA TYR A 272 -0.18 19.41 -5.64
C TYR A 272 0.98 20.29 -5.14
N MET A 273 2.12 19.70 -4.78
CA MET A 273 3.31 20.46 -4.38
C MET A 273 3.88 21.30 -5.52
N LEU A 274 3.92 20.77 -6.75
CA LEU A 274 4.34 21.53 -7.93
C LEU A 274 3.40 22.72 -8.20
N GLN A 275 2.10 22.52 -8.03
CA GLN A 275 1.12 23.61 -8.14
C GLN A 275 1.40 24.70 -7.09
N LEU A 276 1.58 24.32 -5.82
CA LEU A 276 1.90 25.29 -4.75
C LEU A 276 3.21 26.05 -5.03
N MET A 277 4.22 25.38 -5.58
CA MET A 277 5.47 26.01 -6.01
C MET A 277 5.24 26.99 -7.16
N ASN A 278 4.41 26.66 -8.14
CA ASN A 278 4.06 27.54 -9.24
C ASN A 278 3.28 28.77 -8.75
N ASP A 279 2.32 28.60 -7.85
CA ASP A 279 1.55 29.71 -7.26
C ASP A 279 2.48 30.65 -6.47
N SER A 280 3.34 30.08 -5.60
CA SER A 280 4.34 30.86 -4.86
C SER A 280 5.35 31.55 -5.79
N SER A 281 5.69 30.89 -6.89
CA SER A 281 6.58 31.41 -7.93
C SER A 281 5.93 32.61 -8.62
N LEU A 282 4.64 32.56 -8.92
CA LEU A 282 3.90 33.67 -9.52
C LEU A 282 3.91 34.91 -8.63
N ASP A 283 3.68 34.74 -7.32
CA ASP A 283 3.73 35.84 -6.34
C ASP A 283 5.11 36.54 -6.30
N MET A 284 6.20 35.80 -6.56
CA MET A 284 7.56 36.35 -6.61
C MET A 284 7.89 37.07 -7.94
N THR A 285 7.07 36.91 -8.99
CA THR A 285 7.34 37.49 -10.32
C THR A 285 7.23 39.02 -10.31
N GLY A 286 6.43 39.59 -9.42
CA GLY A 286 5.83 40.90 -9.58
C GLY A 286 6.71 42.14 -9.47
N SER A 287 8.04 42.06 -9.30
CA SER A 287 8.81 43.30 -9.04
C SER A 287 10.27 43.39 -9.47
N PHE A 288 10.98 42.30 -9.79
CA PHE A 288 12.45 42.37 -9.88
C PHE A 288 13.11 41.66 -11.06
N LEU A 289 12.38 40.94 -11.91
CA LEU A 289 12.99 39.97 -12.81
C LEU A 289 12.77 40.30 -14.29
N ASP A 290 13.88 40.45 -15.00
CA ASP A 290 13.93 40.29 -16.44
C ASP A 290 13.58 38.82 -16.76
N THR A 291 12.36 38.61 -17.26
CA THR A 291 11.82 37.29 -17.59
C THR A 291 12.65 36.57 -18.63
N ALA A 292 13.26 37.29 -19.58
CA ALA A 292 14.10 36.68 -20.60
C ALA A 292 15.41 36.16 -19.99
N ALA A 293 16.03 36.94 -19.10
CA ALA A 293 17.23 36.52 -18.40
C ALA A 293 16.96 35.36 -17.43
N GLU A 294 15.80 35.37 -16.76
CA GLU A 294 15.34 34.24 -15.95
C GLU A 294 15.21 32.97 -16.79
N ASP A 295 14.45 33.02 -17.89
CA ASP A 295 14.21 31.84 -18.72
C ASP A 295 15.52 31.26 -19.27
N GLN A 296 16.51 32.09 -19.63
CA GLN A 296 17.84 31.62 -20.03
C GLN A 296 18.58 30.87 -18.90
N ARG A 297 18.57 31.40 -17.67
CA ARG A 297 19.19 30.74 -16.51
C ARG A 297 18.51 29.42 -16.17
N VAL A 298 17.17 29.44 -16.16
CA VAL A 298 16.35 28.24 -15.91
C VAL A 298 16.64 27.19 -16.95
N GLU A 299 16.59 27.53 -18.24
CA GLU A 299 16.82 26.59 -19.33
C GLU A 299 18.24 26.01 -19.31
N ALA A 300 19.26 26.83 -19.09
CA ALA A 300 20.64 26.37 -18.96
C ALA A 300 20.80 25.34 -17.84
N ARG A 301 20.23 25.62 -16.66
CA ARG A 301 20.30 24.72 -15.50
C ARG A 301 19.43 23.47 -15.67
N SER A 302 18.26 23.58 -16.31
CA SER A 302 17.38 22.46 -16.62
C SER A 302 18.04 21.47 -17.55
N ASN A 303 18.72 21.96 -18.59
CA ASN A 303 19.42 21.11 -19.55
C ASN A 303 20.57 20.33 -18.92
N VAL A 304 21.28 20.90 -17.93
CA VAL A 304 22.31 20.18 -17.17
C VAL A 304 21.70 19.07 -16.33
N LEU A 305 20.59 19.35 -15.60
CA LEU A 305 19.95 18.33 -14.77
C LEU A 305 19.32 17.20 -15.59
N LEU A 306 18.71 17.52 -16.73
CA LEU A 306 18.15 16.52 -17.65
C LEU A 306 19.23 15.58 -18.19
N ARG A 307 20.41 16.11 -18.53
CA ARG A 307 21.56 15.33 -18.97
C ARG A 307 22.10 14.42 -17.87
N LEU A 308 22.29 14.94 -16.67
CA LEU A 308 22.73 14.14 -15.53
C LEU A 308 21.73 13.04 -15.18
N ALA A 309 20.43 13.32 -15.31
CA ALA A 309 19.39 12.35 -15.06
C ALA A 309 19.36 11.21 -16.07
N SER A 310 19.61 11.50 -17.36
CA SER A 310 19.73 10.47 -18.38
C SER A 310 21.01 9.63 -18.21
N GLU A 311 22.13 10.25 -17.82
CA GLU A 311 23.40 9.55 -17.56
C GLU A 311 23.32 8.62 -16.34
N HIS A 312 22.59 9.01 -15.29
CA HIS A 312 22.50 8.26 -14.03
C HIS A 312 21.21 7.43 -13.89
N GLY A 313 20.30 7.44 -14.87
CA GLY A 313 19.02 6.73 -14.80
C GLY A 313 18.10 7.25 -13.69
N SER A 314 18.18 8.54 -13.36
CA SER A 314 17.34 9.14 -12.32
C SER A 314 15.98 9.57 -12.89
N ASN A 315 14.91 8.88 -12.50
CA ASN A 315 13.55 9.19 -12.95
C ASN A 315 13.02 10.55 -12.46
N PHE A 316 13.64 11.15 -11.44
CA PHE A 316 13.13 12.36 -10.78
C PHE A 316 13.10 13.59 -11.71
N TRP A 317 14.15 13.78 -12.53
CA TRP A 317 14.27 14.93 -13.43
C TRP A 317 13.82 14.65 -14.86
N VAL A 318 13.28 13.45 -15.14
CA VAL A 318 13.00 12.99 -16.52
C VAL A 318 12.03 13.91 -17.26
N THR A 319 11.04 14.47 -16.56
CA THR A 319 10.06 15.38 -17.17
C THR A 319 10.66 16.78 -17.30
N PRO A 320 10.93 17.28 -18.52
CA PRO A 320 11.57 18.59 -18.72
C PRO A 320 10.77 19.74 -18.10
N GLU A 321 9.44 19.67 -18.22
CA GLU A 321 8.54 20.68 -17.69
C GLU A 321 8.60 20.78 -16.17
N ARG A 322 8.52 19.62 -15.48
CA ARG A 322 8.70 19.54 -14.02
C ARG A 322 10.04 20.11 -13.59
N THR A 323 11.10 19.73 -14.28
CA THR A 323 12.48 20.18 -14.00
C THR A 323 12.60 21.70 -14.13
N ARG A 324 12.01 22.29 -15.18
CA ARG A 324 11.95 23.75 -15.37
C ARG A 324 11.18 24.45 -14.24
N GLN A 325 10.02 23.93 -13.85
CA GLN A 325 9.21 24.52 -12.77
C GLN A 325 9.97 24.55 -11.44
N ILE A 326 10.61 23.43 -11.07
CA ILE A 326 11.40 23.33 -9.84
C ILE A 326 12.59 24.30 -9.90
N ILE A 327 13.32 24.36 -11.01
CA ILE A 327 14.47 25.25 -11.16
C ILE A 327 14.03 26.72 -11.12
N ARG A 328 12.96 27.09 -11.82
CA ARG A 328 12.41 28.44 -11.82
C ARG A 328 12.06 28.90 -10.40
N PHE A 329 11.37 28.05 -9.64
CA PHE A 329 11.10 28.34 -8.23
C PHE A 329 12.39 28.54 -7.42
N GLN A 330 13.39 27.66 -7.58
CA GLN A 330 14.68 27.80 -6.88
C GLN A 330 15.45 29.07 -7.26
N ASP A 331 15.42 29.45 -8.54
CA ASP A 331 16.06 30.66 -9.06
C ASP A 331 15.41 31.91 -8.44
N ARG A 332 14.08 32.00 -8.44
CA ARG A 332 13.32 33.08 -7.80
C ARG A 332 13.57 33.18 -6.30
N VAL A 333 13.53 32.05 -5.57
CA VAL A 333 13.85 32.04 -4.13
C VAL A 333 15.26 32.54 -3.86
N SER A 334 16.23 32.15 -4.72
CA SER A 334 17.61 32.62 -4.59
C SER A 334 17.71 34.13 -4.81
N GLN A 335 17.03 34.66 -5.83
CA GLN A 335 17.01 36.10 -6.12
C GLN A 335 16.33 36.90 -5.01
N VAL A 336 15.21 36.42 -4.47
CA VAL A 336 14.54 37.06 -3.32
C VAL A 336 15.49 37.09 -2.12
N ARG A 337 16.20 36.00 -1.83
CA ARG A 337 17.21 35.98 -0.76
C ARG A 337 18.32 36.99 -1.02
N ASP A 338 18.88 36.99 -2.23
CA ASP A 338 19.98 37.89 -2.58
C ASP A 338 19.55 39.37 -2.52
N PHE A 339 18.29 39.67 -2.88
CA PHE A 339 17.66 40.97 -2.71
C PHE A 339 17.49 41.35 -1.23
N LEU A 340 17.00 40.44 -0.38
CA LEU A 340 16.88 40.68 1.06
C LEU A 340 18.24 40.89 1.72
N ASP A 341 19.27 40.16 1.28
CA ASP A 341 20.65 40.35 1.72
C ASP A 341 21.19 41.72 1.28
N PHE A 342 20.90 42.13 0.04
CA PHE A 342 21.21 43.48 -0.45
C PHE A 342 20.53 44.55 0.41
N CYS A 343 19.22 44.44 0.66
CA CYS A 343 18.48 45.34 1.55
C CYS A 343 19.10 45.39 2.95
N THR A 344 19.48 44.24 3.50
CA THR A 344 20.13 44.15 4.82
C THR A 344 21.44 44.92 4.83
N ARG A 345 22.33 44.67 3.86
CA ARG A 345 23.63 45.35 3.76
C ARG A 345 23.47 46.85 3.58
N THR A 346 22.58 47.27 2.69
CA THR A 346 22.33 48.69 2.40
C THR A 346 21.74 49.40 3.62
N LEU A 347 20.72 48.84 4.27
CA LEU A 347 20.15 49.43 5.49
C LEU A 347 21.13 49.44 6.65
N SER A 348 21.96 48.40 6.81
CA SER A 348 23.04 48.38 7.80
C SER A 348 24.10 49.45 7.53
N LEU A 349 24.46 49.68 6.27
CA LEU A 349 25.39 50.74 5.89
C LEU A 349 24.81 52.13 6.22
N VAL A 350 23.55 52.38 5.84
CA VAL A 350 22.86 53.63 6.18
C VAL A 350 22.78 53.81 7.69
N TYR A 351 22.40 52.76 8.43
CA TYR A 351 22.29 52.79 9.89
C TYR A 351 23.63 53.08 10.57
N SER A 352 24.69 52.36 10.19
CA SER A 352 26.02 52.54 10.79
C SER A 352 26.62 53.92 10.49
N THR A 353 26.37 54.44 9.29
CA THR A 353 26.80 55.79 8.89
C THR A 353 26.09 56.88 9.69
N MET A 354 24.76 56.77 9.82
CA MET A 354 23.97 57.75 10.56
C MET A 354 24.12 57.63 12.08
N PHE A 355 24.42 56.43 12.60
CA PHE A 355 24.39 56.10 14.03
C PHE A 355 25.58 55.26 14.50
N PRO A 356 26.82 55.74 14.35
CA PRO A 356 28.03 54.94 14.57
C PRO A 356 28.22 54.44 16.01
N ARG A 357 27.54 55.05 16.99
CA ARG A 357 27.62 54.68 18.42
C ARG A 357 26.52 53.73 18.87
N ASN A 358 25.47 53.52 18.07
CA ASN A 358 24.35 52.68 18.46
C ASN A 358 24.63 51.22 18.07
N LYS A 359 24.16 50.26 18.88
CA LYS A 359 24.27 48.84 18.53
C LYS A 359 23.47 48.58 17.24
N MET A 360 24.14 48.01 16.23
CA MET A 360 23.50 47.66 14.96
C MET A 360 22.42 46.59 15.19
N PRO A 361 21.20 46.77 14.64
CA PRO A 361 20.20 45.72 14.66
C PRO A 361 20.71 44.49 13.88
N GLU A 362 20.58 43.30 14.47
CA GLU A 362 21.15 42.07 13.91
C GLU A 362 20.29 41.44 12.80
N THR A 363 19.05 41.90 12.61
CA THR A 363 18.11 41.30 11.65
C THR A 363 17.47 42.35 10.74
N LEU A 364 17.17 41.95 9.50
CA LEU A 364 16.50 42.81 8.52
C LEU A 364 15.17 43.38 9.02
N PRO A 365 14.26 42.61 9.67
CA PRO A 365 13.03 43.18 10.20
C PRO A 365 13.27 44.26 11.27
N ALA A 366 14.31 44.11 12.09
CA ALA A 366 14.66 45.11 13.09
C ALA A 366 15.25 46.37 12.44
N LEU A 367 16.00 46.24 11.35
CA LEU A 367 16.42 47.38 10.52
C LEU A 367 15.20 48.06 9.89
N MET A 368 14.34 47.29 9.22
CA MET A 368 13.12 47.80 8.59
C MET A 368 12.22 48.52 9.60
N ASP A 369 12.05 48.03 10.83
CA ASP A 369 11.25 48.72 11.85
C ASP A 369 11.80 50.11 12.25
N LYS A 370 13.12 50.32 12.10
CA LYS A 370 13.76 51.64 12.30
C LYS A 370 13.53 52.57 11.11
N PHE A 371 13.48 52.04 9.89
CA PHE A 371 13.32 52.79 8.65
C PHE A 371 11.89 52.75 8.08
N ARG A 372 10.94 52.15 8.82
CA ARG A 372 9.59 51.83 8.31
C ARG A 372 8.82 53.07 7.86
N ASP A 373 8.93 54.14 8.65
CA ASP A 373 8.12 55.33 8.50
C ASP A 373 9.00 56.58 8.61
N ALA A 374 8.79 57.58 7.75
CA ALA A 374 9.50 58.86 7.83
C ALA A 374 9.44 59.52 9.23
N PRO A 375 8.30 59.51 9.96
CA PRO A 375 8.26 60.03 11.32
C PRO A 375 9.21 59.33 12.30
N ARG A 376 9.45 58.02 12.15
CA ARG A 376 10.39 57.28 13.00
C ARG A 376 11.82 57.67 12.71
N ILE A 377 12.17 57.78 11.42
CA ILE A 377 13.48 58.27 11.00
C ILE A 377 13.70 59.68 11.55
N HIS A 378 12.72 60.58 11.41
CA HIS A 378 12.78 61.95 11.92
C HIS A 378 12.92 61.99 13.44
N GLY A 379 12.13 61.18 14.16
CA GLY A 379 12.21 61.07 15.62
C GLY A 379 13.58 60.58 16.07
N PHE A 380 14.16 59.63 15.34
CA PHE A 380 15.46 59.05 15.65
C PHE A 380 16.61 60.03 15.35
N VAL A 381 16.60 60.71 14.20
CA VAL A 381 17.55 61.78 13.87
C VAL A 381 17.47 62.93 14.88
N ARG A 382 16.24 63.36 15.24
CA ARG A 382 16.03 64.40 16.25
C ARG A 382 16.60 64.01 17.61
N ALA A 383 16.44 62.77 18.04
CA ALA A 383 17.01 62.28 19.30
C ALA A 383 18.54 62.35 19.29
N GLN A 384 19.18 61.99 18.18
CA GLN A 384 20.65 62.05 18.04
C GLN A 384 21.17 63.49 18.02
N LEU A 385 20.53 64.37 17.25
CA LEU A 385 20.87 65.80 17.25
C LEU A 385 20.72 66.40 18.65
N SER A 386 19.67 66.01 19.39
CA SER A 386 19.46 66.46 20.77
C SER A 386 20.54 65.94 21.70
N ALA A 387 20.98 64.68 21.56
CA ALA A 387 22.06 64.11 22.34
C ALA A 387 23.41 64.77 22.05
N GLY A 388 23.74 64.98 20.76
CA GLY A 388 24.94 65.70 20.34
C GLY A 388 24.99 67.14 20.84
N ALA A 389 23.86 67.85 20.78
CA ALA A 389 23.75 69.19 21.34
C ALA A 389 23.97 69.21 22.86
N ARG A 390 23.38 68.26 23.60
CA ARG A 390 23.61 68.13 25.05
C ARG A 390 25.08 67.86 25.37
N PHE A 391 25.72 66.97 24.62
CA PHE A 391 27.14 66.67 24.79
C PHE A 391 28.02 67.90 24.53
N ALA A 392 27.78 68.62 23.43
CA ALA A 392 28.51 69.85 23.12
C ALA A 392 28.33 70.92 24.22
N MET A 393 27.11 71.09 24.73
CA MET A 393 26.84 72.01 25.84
C MET A 393 27.58 71.61 27.12
N MET A 394 27.66 70.32 27.42
CA MET A 394 28.44 69.80 28.55
C MET A 394 29.94 70.03 28.36
N MET A 395 30.48 69.81 27.17
CA MET A 395 31.87 70.11 26.84
C MET A 395 32.19 71.60 27.00
N ILE A 396 31.30 72.49 26.57
CA ILE A 396 31.45 73.94 26.78
C ILE A 396 31.47 74.27 28.27
N GLN A 397 30.61 73.65 29.09
CA GLN A 397 30.62 73.85 30.54
C GLN A 397 31.93 73.38 31.19
N ILE A 398 32.48 72.26 30.75
CA ILE A 398 33.77 71.74 31.25
C ILE A 398 34.91 72.69 30.88
N CYS A 399 34.98 73.14 29.62
CA CYS A 399 36.03 74.04 29.15
C CYS A 399 35.90 75.47 29.69
N TYR A 400 34.67 75.92 29.98
CA TYR A 400 34.35 77.29 30.42
C TYR A 400 33.41 77.29 31.63
N PRO A 401 33.87 76.85 32.81
CA PRO A 401 32.99 76.65 33.97
C PRO A 401 32.37 77.93 34.53
N LYS A 402 32.96 79.11 34.25
CA LYS A 402 32.43 80.41 34.65
C LYS A 402 31.34 80.95 33.70
N LEU A 403 31.11 80.28 32.57
CA LEU A 403 30.14 80.71 31.58
C LEU A 403 28.72 80.40 32.07
N ASP A 404 27.92 81.42 32.35
CA ASP A 404 26.52 81.26 32.74
C ASP A 404 25.67 80.81 31.54
N MET A 405 25.59 79.49 31.39
CA MET A 405 24.85 78.85 30.29
C MET A 405 23.36 79.16 30.34
N SER A 406 22.78 79.41 31.51
CA SER A 406 21.35 79.76 31.65
C SER A 406 21.04 81.07 30.92
N ARG A 407 21.92 82.06 31.08
CA ARG A 407 21.79 83.37 30.39
C ARG A 407 21.98 83.27 28.89
N ILE A 408 22.92 82.43 28.42
CA ILE A 408 23.16 82.21 26.99
C ILE A 408 21.99 81.47 26.35
N VAL A 409 21.49 80.41 26.98
CA VAL A 409 20.33 79.64 26.51
C VAL A 409 19.11 80.55 26.42
N ALA A 410 18.85 81.39 27.43
CA ALA A 410 17.74 82.34 27.40
C ALA A 410 17.84 83.33 26.22
N LYS A 411 19.03 83.92 25.99
CA LYS A 411 19.27 84.80 24.82
C LYS A 411 19.10 84.05 23.50
N CYS A 412 19.57 82.80 23.43
CA CYS A 412 19.47 81.98 22.22
C CYS A 412 18.03 81.58 21.92
N LEU A 413 17.24 81.20 22.94
CA LEU A 413 15.81 80.93 22.83
C LEU A 413 15.03 82.17 22.39
N ALA A 414 15.36 83.36 22.90
CA ALA A 414 14.76 84.61 22.46
C ALA A 414 15.09 84.96 20.99
N LYS A 415 16.31 84.67 20.52
CA LYS A 415 16.68 84.80 19.10
C LYS A 415 15.99 83.73 18.24
N MET A 416 15.91 82.50 18.73
CA MET A 416 15.27 81.37 18.08
C MET A 416 13.76 81.59 17.92
N SER A 417 13.05 82.10 18.92
CA SER A 417 11.62 82.41 18.80
C SER A 417 11.36 83.48 17.74
N LYS A 418 12.27 84.46 17.61
CA LYS A 418 12.24 85.47 16.55
C LYS A 418 12.54 84.86 15.16
N ARG A 419 13.51 83.94 15.08
CA ARG A 419 13.81 83.20 13.84
C ARG A 419 12.73 82.21 13.45
N LYS A 420 12.08 81.52 14.39
CA LYS A 420 11.05 80.51 14.12
C LYS A 420 9.84 81.13 13.40
N ARG A 421 9.48 82.38 13.73
CA ARG A 421 8.48 83.16 12.97
C ARG A 421 8.90 83.47 11.53
N ASN A 422 10.21 83.61 11.27
CA ASN A 422 10.72 83.87 9.93
C ASN A 422 10.94 82.58 9.14
N ILE A 423 11.36 81.49 9.79
CA ILE A 423 11.52 80.17 9.19
C ILE A 423 10.16 79.60 8.79
N GLY A 424 9.11 79.76 9.60
CA GLY A 424 7.76 79.34 9.19
C GLY A 424 7.33 79.96 7.86
N LYS A 425 7.62 81.26 7.67
CA LYS A 425 7.34 81.95 6.39
C LYS A 425 8.18 81.43 5.21
N ILE A 426 9.36 80.88 5.46
CA ILE A 426 10.23 80.30 4.43
C ILE A 426 9.78 78.86 4.13
N ASP A 427 9.46 78.07 5.16
CA ASP A 427 8.88 76.73 5.02
C ASP A 427 7.58 76.79 4.20
N ASP A 428 6.70 77.75 4.48
CA ASP A 428 5.44 77.93 3.72
C ASP A 428 5.68 78.18 2.22
N VAL A 429 6.86 78.74 1.85
CA VAL A 429 7.23 79.03 0.45
C VAL A 429 8.03 77.88 -0.17
N VAL A 430 8.88 77.20 0.61
CA VAL A 430 9.84 76.20 0.11
C VAL A 430 9.26 74.79 0.14
N THR A 431 8.37 74.46 1.09
CA THR A 431 7.77 73.13 1.22
C THR A 431 7.08 72.67 -0.08
N PRO A 432 6.26 73.50 -0.77
CA PRO A 432 5.63 73.07 -2.03
C PRO A 432 6.65 72.75 -3.12
N VAL A 433 7.73 73.51 -3.20
CA VAL A 433 8.81 73.32 -4.19
C VAL A 433 9.61 72.05 -3.87
N ALA A 434 9.88 71.80 -2.58
CA ALA A 434 10.58 70.59 -2.14
C ALA A 434 9.74 69.33 -2.36
N GLU A 435 8.42 69.41 -2.11
CA GLU A 435 7.47 68.33 -2.41
C GLU A 435 7.43 68.03 -3.93
N GLU A 436 7.34 69.05 -4.78
CA GLU A 436 7.39 68.88 -6.25
C GLU A 436 8.71 68.24 -6.72
N MET A 437 9.85 68.65 -6.16
CA MET A 437 11.15 68.05 -6.48
C MET A 437 11.26 66.59 -6.01
N MET A 438 10.70 66.26 -4.84
CA MET A 438 10.67 64.87 -4.34
C MET A 438 9.77 64.00 -5.21
N ASP A 439 8.61 64.49 -5.62
CA ASP A 439 7.71 63.78 -6.53
C ASP A 439 8.37 63.53 -7.89
N GLU A 440 9.08 64.53 -8.43
CA GLU A 440 9.81 64.38 -9.69
C GLU A 440 10.98 63.41 -9.59
N LEU A 441 11.74 63.42 -8.49
CA LEU A 441 12.81 62.45 -8.24
C LEU A 441 12.26 61.02 -8.11
N LEU A 442 11.17 60.83 -7.37
CA LEU A 442 10.52 59.53 -7.24
C LEU A 442 9.96 59.05 -8.57
N ARG A 443 9.44 59.95 -9.41
CA ARG A 443 8.99 59.65 -10.77
C ARG A 443 10.16 59.22 -11.66
N MET A 444 11.29 59.95 -11.62
CA MET A 444 12.50 59.59 -12.37
C MET A 444 13.07 58.24 -11.92
N ASP A 445 13.12 57.98 -10.62
CA ASP A 445 13.56 56.69 -10.08
C ASP A 445 12.61 55.58 -10.53
N ALA A 446 11.29 55.76 -10.41
CA ALA A 446 10.32 54.77 -10.89
C ALA A 446 10.47 54.49 -12.39
N GLU A 447 10.69 55.52 -13.21
CA GLU A 447 10.99 55.34 -14.63
C GLU A 447 12.33 54.63 -14.87
N PHE A 448 13.36 54.94 -14.08
CA PHE A 448 14.65 54.25 -14.14
C PHE A 448 14.51 52.77 -13.77
N PHE A 449 13.73 52.42 -12.74
CA PHE A 449 13.44 51.04 -12.39
C PHE A 449 12.59 50.31 -13.44
N MET A 450 11.67 51.01 -14.11
CA MET A 450 10.81 50.44 -15.15
C MET A 450 11.52 50.27 -16.50
N LYS A 451 12.44 51.18 -16.86
CA LYS A 451 13.12 51.21 -18.17
C LYS A 451 14.55 50.66 -18.12
N GLY A 452 15.21 50.73 -16.97
CA GLY A 452 16.61 50.32 -16.79
C GLY A 452 16.71 48.88 -16.31
N SER A 453 17.19 47.99 -17.18
CA SER A 453 17.55 46.64 -16.79
C SER A 453 18.71 46.71 -15.79
N TYR A 454 18.44 46.34 -14.53
CA TYR A 454 19.43 46.25 -13.44
C TYR A 454 20.69 45.45 -13.86
N ALA A 455 20.56 44.58 -14.87
CA ALA A 455 21.63 43.78 -15.42
C ALA A 455 22.74 44.61 -16.10
N GLU A 456 22.43 45.73 -16.75
CA GLU A 456 23.44 46.55 -17.44
C GLU A 456 24.33 47.32 -16.47
N HIS A 457 23.81 47.70 -15.31
CA HIS A 457 24.59 48.41 -14.29
C HIS A 457 25.34 47.48 -13.34
N SER A 458 24.79 46.29 -13.04
CA SER A 458 25.46 45.30 -12.20
C SER A 458 26.66 44.64 -12.90
N THR A 459 26.59 44.41 -14.21
CA THR A 459 27.74 43.91 -15.00
C THR A 459 28.89 44.92 -15.11
N ARG A 460 28.58 46.23 -15.09
CA ARG A 460 29.60 47.29 -15.07
C ARG A 460 30.33 47.41 -13.72
N ALA A 461 29.66 47.09 -12.62
CA ALA A 461 30.28 47.04 -11.29
C ALA A 461 31.14 45.78 -11.05
N ALA A 462 30.87 44.68 -11.78
CA ALA A 462 31.68 43.46 -11.71
C ALA A 462 33.02 43.58 -12.46
N ASN A 463 33.09 44.43 -13.49
CA ASN A 463 34.33 44.81 -14.15
C ASN A 463 34.99 45.96 -13.38
N ASN A 464 35.78 45.61 -12.36
CA ASN A 464 36.60 46.51 -11.54
C ASN A 464 37.59 47.37 -12.37
N GLU A 465 37.12 48.36 -13.12
CA GLU A 465 37.88 49.60 -13.28
C GLU A 465 37.63 50.41 -12.01
N ARG A 466 38.61 50.34 -11.11
CA ARG A 466 38.72 51.23 -9.94
C ARG A 466 38.71 52.66 -10.49
N ILE A 467 37.55 53.30 -10.48
CA ILE A 467 37.47 54.75 -10.62
C ILE A 467 38.03 55.32 -9.31
N THR A 468 39.32 55.60 -9.30
CA THR A 468 39.98 56.36 -8.25
C THR A 468 39.49 57.80 -8.34
N ILE A 469 39.11 58.39 -7.21
CA ILE A 469 38.67 59.80 -7.13
C ILE A 469 39.75 60.77 -7.66
N ASP A 470 41.01 60.33 -7.73
CA ASP A 470 42.12 61.08 -8.30
C ASP A 470 42.00 61.30 -9.83
N ASP A 471 41.21 60.50 -10.56
CA ASP A 471 41.05 60.64 -12.02
C ASP A 471 40.04 61.72 -12.44
N THR A 472 39.23 62.24 -11.51
CA THR A 472 38.23 63.29 -11.80
C THR A 472 38.71 64.70 -11.50
N LEU A 473 39.87 64.85 -10.84
CA LEU A 473 40.51 66.14 -10.61
C LEU A 473 41.67 66.28 -11.59
N GLY A 474 41.31 66.70 -12.80
CA GLY A 474 42.25 66.95 -13.88
C GLY A 474 43.46 67.76 -13.42
N SER A 475 44.63 67.28 -13.82
CA SER A 475 45.87 68.03 -13.88
C SER A 475 45.66 69.31 -14.69
N ASN A 476 45.56 70.44 -13.98
CA ASN A 476 45.81 71.78 -14.46
C ASN A 476 46.78 72.47 -13.51
#